data_AF-A0A1X0K0X0-F1
#
_entry.id   AF-A0A1X0K0X0-F1
#
_cell.length_a   1.000
_cell.length_b   1.000
_cell.length_c   1.000
_cell.angle_alpha   90.00
_cell.angle_beta   90.00
_cell.angle_gamma   90.00
#
_symmetry.space_group_name_H-M   'P 1'
#
loop_
_entity.id
_entity.type
_entity.pdbx_description
1 polymer ?
#
loop_
_entity_poly.entity_id
_entity_poly.type
_entity_poly.pdbx_seq_one_letter_code
_entity_poly.pdbx_strand_id
1 'polypeptide(L)'
;MAVFLSYHNSRLETVAHVANYLARHQIDTWYAPRDIPSGAVWGQAIANAIRNCDALVLLFDASADTSKHIHREVDLADRAHIPIHWLRLDDVEPDELNYYLGTIQWIDWLDKRDEALDRLVRTLTRDVRKTPVILPAPSPPPEEDPLRKPAVLAPYVEWQPRHLTEVADDTIEEIIDGLVDIVATEGPILAHHAYRIYVKASGGHRVGKNVEEILTRATGRAVRTKRLTRIKDRLRKGDKTLYLPGTSPAHPRTLGPRGITDVPRSEIQALASALGLPFDSATTPRAVADQFGIQRLSDDTVNYIDTSLAYKFAIPSTDVPDEDDEQANLGDCEGAQRRLRRLGTILAEATDLATENYPAGAVVMFPSDQVITVQRANLWIDDAHVRLTMTPAELAAQYKKLYSDADTVEALIALADDDGWALNPNFHLAFRFAHGPQRWYPPRYISGPDYVRQWTDDLRDGRAGGRTKEQLRAPEFRHWLVERTYANKSDLPSLDDWLNDRPAGTQLHIRPSVEIRRSWQLTDAITSDAVGDFIGEVRAAIDRVLAALGEPILDQISNE
;
A
#
# COMPACT_ATOMS: atom_id res chain seq x y z
N MET A 1 -5.16 -12.88 34.61
CA MET A 1 -5.49 -12.50 33.22
C MET A 1 -4.19 -12.03 32.59
N ALA A 2 -3.78 -12.65 31.50
CA ALA A 2 -2.54 -12.36 30.79
C ALA A 2 -2.82 -11.51 29.54
N VAL A 3 -2.18 -10.36 29.44
CA VAL A 3 -2.37 -9.40 28.34
C VAL A 3 -1.07 -9.22 27.57
N PHE A 4 -1.12 -9.38 26.25
CA PHE A 4 -0.01 -9.07 25.36
C PHE A 4 -0.03 -7.59 24.97
N LEU A 5 1.07 -6.86 25.15
CA LEU A 5 1.15 -5.46 24.70
C LEU A 5 1.93 -5.41 23.36
N SER A 6 1.22 -5.07 22.27
CA SER A 6 1.80 -4.85 20.95
C SER A 6 2.07 -3.36 20.74
N TYR A 7 3.28 -3.01 20.31
CA TYR A 7 3.70 -1.61 20.18
C TYR A 7 4.95 -1.45 19.29
N HIS A 8 5.16 -0.25 18.76
CA HIS A 8 6.40 0.06 18.04
C HIS A 8 7.54 0.40 19.02
N ASN A 9 8.76 -0.07 18.77
CA ASN A 9 9.88 0.02 19.72
C ASN A 9 10.18 1.44 20.23
N SER A 10 9.81 2.48 19.48
CA SER A 10 9.94 3.90 19.84
C SER A 10 9.09 4.29 21.06
N ARG A 11 8.13 3.45 21.46
CA ARG A 11 7.18 3.69 22.57
C ARG A 11 7.45 2.82 23.81
N LEU A 12 8.65 2.27 23.96
CA LEU A 12 9.01 1.39 25.09
C LEU A 12 8.71 2.02 26.47
N GLU A 13 8.98 3.31 26.65
CA GLU A 13 8.70 4.01 27.93
C GLU A 13 7.19 4.06 28.23
N THR A 14 6.37 4.34 27.22
CA THR A 14 4.91 4.37 27.33
C THR A 14 4.35 2.99 27.68
N VAL A 15 4.86 1.94 27.06
CA VAL A 15 4.44 0.55 27.33
C VAL A 15 4.81 0.12 28.75
N ALA A 16 6.01 0.46 29.21
CA ALA A 16 6.43 0.17 30.57
C ALA A 16 5.51 0.87 31.59
N HIS A 17 5.08 2.10 31.31
CA HIS A 17 4.10 2.80 32.14
C HIS A 17 2.73 2.11 32.16
N VAL A 18 2.18 1.75 30.99
CA VAL A 18 0.91 1.01 30.88
C VAL A 18 0.99 -0.33 31.60
N ALA A 19 2.08 -1.09 31.41
CA ALA A 19 2.29 -2.37 32.06
C ALA A 19 2.32 -2.27 33.59
N ASN A 20 3.01 -1.26 34.14
CA ASN A 20 3.05 -1.00 35.57
C ASN A 20 1.66 -0.65 36.13
N TYR A 21 0.86 0.09 35.36
CA TYR A 21 -0.51 0.41 35.75
C TYR A 21 -1.37 -0.86 35.78
N LEU A 22 -1.38 -1.65 34.71
CA LEU A 22 -2.14 -2.91 34.63
C LEU A 22 -1.75 -3.91 35.74
N ALA A 23 -0.46 -4.01 36.07
CA ALA A 23 0.02 -4.86 37.15
C ALA A 23 -0.57 -4.49 38.53
N ARG A 24 -0.78 -3.19 38.81
CA ARG A 24 -1.44 -2.73 40.05
C ARG A 24 -2.90 -3.19 40.16
N HIS A 25 -3.53 -3.51 39.03
CA HIS A 25 -4.88 -4.05 38.93
C HIS A 25 -4.92 -5.58 38.75
N GLN A 26 -3.82 -6.28 39.08
CA GLN A 26 -3.71 -7.76 39.00
C GLN A 26 -3.89 -8.31 37.57
N ILE A 27 -3.45 -7.53 36.58
CA ILE A 27 -3.41 -7.94 35.17
C ILE A 27 -1.95 -8.21 34.81
N ASP A 28 -1.64 -9.47 34.49
CA ASP A 28 -0.31 -9.88 34.06
C ASP A 28 -0.07 -9.40 32.64
N THR A 29 1.10 -8.83 32.36
CA THR A 29 1.43 -8.30 31.04
C THR A 29 2.61 -9.03 30.44
N TRP A 30 2.61 -9.18 29.11
CA TRP A 30 3.74 -9.67 28.35
C TRP A 30 4.10 -8.66 27.25
N TYR A 31 5.38 -8.26 27.15
CA TYR A 31 5.87 -7.47 26.02
C TYR A 31 7.37 -7.70 25.74
N ALA A 32 7.74 -7.61 24.46
CA ALA A 32 9.13 -7.64 24.04
C ALA A 32 9.81 -6.29 24.34
N PRO A 33 11.09 -6.21 24.72
CA PRO A 33 11.99 -7.34 24.95
C PRO A 33 11.92 -7.92 26.39
N ARG A 34 11.14 -7.32 27.30
CA ARG A 34 11.15 -7.65 28.75
C ARG A 34 10.96 -9.14 29.02
N ASP A 35 9.98 -9.76 28.34
CA ASP A 35 9.51 -11.10 28.66
C ASP A 35 9.99 -12.17 27.64
N ILE A 36 11.00 -11.84 26.83
CA ILE A 36 11.64 -12.79 25.92
C ILE A 36 12.68 -13.61 26.70
N PRO A 37 12.56 -14.95 26.78
CA PRO A 37 13.53 -15.78 27.50
C PRO A 37 14.92 -15.72 26.85
N SER A 38 15.97 -15.70 27.66
CA SER A 38 17.35 -15.74 27.17
C SER A 38 17.58 -17.01 26.34
N GLY A 39 18.07 -16.85 25.10
CA GLY A 39 18.32 -17.95 24.17
C GLY A 39 17.11 -18.40 23.33
N ALA A 40 15.94 -17.79 23.48
CA ALA A 40 14.76 -18.12 22.68
C ALA A 40 14.79 -17.47 21.27
N VAL A 41 14.17 -18.14 20.30
CA VAL A 41 13.89 -17.56 18.98
C VAL A 41 12.78 -16.52 19.13
N TRP A 42 13.11 -15.24 18.91
CA TRP A 42 12.24 -14.09 19.17
C TRP A 42 10.83 -14.23 18.59
N GLY A 43 10.73 -14.54 17.29
CA GLY A 43 9.43 -14.68 16.62
C GLY A 43 8.57 -15.81 17.21
N GLN A 44 9.20 -16.90 17.66
CA GLN A 44 8.48 -18.02 18.29
C GLN A 44 8.02 -17.67 19.71
N ALA A 45 8.85 -16.95 20.48
CA ALA A 45 8.49 -16.47 21.81
C ALA A 45 7.30 -15.51 21.74
N ILE A 46 7.31 -14.55 20.81
CA ILE A 46 6.20 -13.62 20.55
C ILE A 46 4.94 -14.38 20.14
N ALA A 47 5.05 -15.29 19.17
CA ALA A 47 3.88 -16.04 18.70
C ALA A 47 3.26 -16.95 19.76
N ASN A 48 4.08 -17.54 20.64
CA ASN A 48 3.61 -18.31 21.78
C ASN A 48 2.96 -17.41 22.84
N ALA A 49 3.52 -16.24 23.12
CA ALA A 49 2.97 -15.31 24.08
C ALA A 49 1.59 -14.81 23.63
N ILE A 50 1.43 -14.48 22.33
CA ILE A 50 0.15 -14.11 21.75
C ILE A 50 -0.83 -15.26 21.92
N ARG A 51 -0.54 -16.47 21.43
CA ARG A 51 -1.49 -17.62 21.53
C ARG A 51 -1.96 -17.97 22.95
N ASN A 52 -1.21 -17.58 23.98
CA ASN A 52 -1.52 -17.90 25.37
C ASN A 52 -2.02 -16.70 26.20
N CYS A 53 -2.19 -15.51 25.58
CA CYS A 53 -2.76 -14.37 26.28
C CYS A 53 -4.29 -14.38 26.19
N ASP A 54 -4.94 -13.76 27.17
CA ASP A 54 -6.40 -13.59 27.23
C ASP A 54 -6.86 -12.42 26.35
N ALA A 55 -5.98 -11.44 26.11
CA ALA A 55 -6.25 -10.28 25.26
C ALA A 55 -4.94 -9.70 24.69
N LEU A 56 -5.03 -9.06 23.53
CA LEU A 56 -3.98 -8.22 22.96
C LEU A 56 -4.35 -6.75 23.13
N VAL A 57 -3.43 -5.95 23.66
CA VAL A 57 -3.55 -4.48 23.69
C VAL A 57 -2.55 -3.89 22.72
N LEU A 58 -3.03 -3.25 21.66
CA LEU A 58 -2.23 -2.52 20.68
C LEU A 58 -2.07 -1.07 21.12
N LEU A 59 -0.84 -0.61 21.29
CA LEU A 59 -0.53 0.81 21.48
C LEU A 59 -0.27 1.42 20.10
N PHE A 60 -1.26 2.14 19.59
CA PHE A 60 -1.31 2.59 18.21
C PHE A 60 -0.74 4.01 18.04
N ASP A 61 0.20 4.14 17.11
CA ASP A 61 0.71 5.39 16.55
C ASP A 61 1.06 5.19 15.06
N ALA A 62 1.50 6.25 14.36
CA ALA A 62 1.87 6.15 12.94
C ALA A 62 3.01 5.15 12.66
N SER A 63 3.89 4.92 13.64
CA SER A 63 4.98 3.95 13.52
C SER A 63 4.47 2.51 13.70
N ALA A 64 3.40 2.34 14.49
CA ALA A 64 2.75 1.06 14.66
C ALA A 64 1.98 0.65 13.40
N ASP A 65 1.33 1.61 12.74
CA ASP A 65 0.54 1.39 11.52
C ASP A 65 1.37 0.83 10.37
N THR A 66 2.62 1.28 10.22
CA THR A 66 3.53 0.85 9.14
C THR A 66 4.45 -0.33 9.52
N SER A 67 4.31 -0.87 10.74
CA SER A 67 5.20 -1.91 11.26
C SER A 67 4.78 -3.32 10.86
N LYS A 68 5.54 -3.94 9.96
CA LYS A 68 5.34 -5.35 9.55
C LYS A 68 5.30 -6.35 10.72
N HIS A 69 5.99 -6.05 11.82
CA HIS A 69 5.97 -6.90 13.01
C HIS A 69 4.64 -6.82 13.75
N ILE A 70 4.11 -5.61 13.94
CA ILE A 70 2.83 -5.38 14.61
C ILE A 70 1.68 -5.92 13.77
N HIS A 71 1.72 -5.76 12.45
CA HIS A 71 0.77 -6.40 11.52
C HIS A 71 0.70 -7.91 11.71
N ARG A 72 1.84 -8.58 11.87
CA ARG A 72 1.89 -10.03 12.11
C ARG A 72 1.37 -10.40 13.50
N GLU A 73 1.61 -9.56 14.52
CA GLU A 73 1.10 -9.79 15.87
C GLU A 73 -0.42 -9.64 15.91
N VAL A 74 -0.96 -8.63 15.25
CA VAL A 74 -2.41 -8.38 15.09
C VAL A 74 -3.07 -9.51 14.28
N ASP A 75 -2.52 -9.89 13.13
CA ASP A 75 -3.00 -11.03 12.32
C ASP A 75 -2.95 -12.35 13.12
N LEU A 76 -1.92 -12.55 13.95
CA LEU A 76 -1.82 -13.75 14.77
C LEU A 76 -2.86 -13.78 15.91
N ALA A 77 -3.08 -12.65 16.57
CA ALA A 77 -4.10 -12.53 17.60
C ALA A 77 -5.51 -12.74 17.02
N ASP A 78 -5.78 -12.15 15.85
CA ASP A 78 -7.03 -12.30 15.11
C ASP A 78 -7.31 -13.77 14.76
N ARG A 79 -6.34 -14.46 14.16
CA ARG A 79 -6.44 -15.91 13.85
C ARG A 79 -6.57 -16.79 15.08
N ALA A 80 -6.02 -16.37 16.21
CA ALA A 80 -6.14 -17.07 17.49
C ALA A 80 -7.44 -16.71 18.23
N HIS A 81 -8.30 -15.85 17.65
CA HIS A 81 -9.51 -15.32 18.25
C HIS A 81 -9.28 -14.63 19.60
N ILE A 82 -8.14 -13.96 19.72
CA ILE A 82 -7.78 -13.21 20.91
C ILE A 82 -8.31 -11.79 20.75
N PRO A 83 -9.08 -11.27 21.70
CA PRO A 83 -9.66 -9.93 21.60
C PRO A 83 -8.55 -8.88 21.52
N ILE A 84 -8.69 -7.98 20.55
CA ILE A 84 -7.76 -6.87 20.30
C ILE A 84 -8.37 -5.58 20.81
N HIS A 85 -7.73 -4.95 21.79
CA HIS A 85 -8.04 -3.61 22.25
C HIS A 85 -6.95 -2.68 21.80
N TRP A 86 -7.28 -1.51 21.26
CA TRP A 86 -6.25 -0.57 20.81
C TRP A 86 -6.38 0.78 21.49
N LEU A 87 -5.22 1.29 21.90
CA LEU A 87 -5.01 2.53 22.60
C LEU A 87 -4.34 3.51 21.65
N ARG A 88 -5.07 4.54 21.23
CA ARG A 88 -4.57 5.55 20.29
C ARG A 88 -3.69 6.54 21.03
N LEU A 89 -2.38 6.53 20.72
CA LEU A 89 -1.37 7.37 21.36
C LEU A 89 -1.15 8.71 20.66
N ASP A 90 -1.42 8.78 19.35
CA ASP A 90 -1.28 9.97 18.50
C ASP A 90 -2.58 10.23 17.72
N ASP A 91 -2.84 11.48 17.31
CA ASP A 91 -4.03 11.84 16.53
C ASP A 91 -3.85 11.45 15.05
N VAL A 92 -3.75 10.15 14.80
CA VAL A 92 -3.53 9.55 13.49
C VAL A 92 -4.59 8.49 13.26
N GLU A 93 -5.27 8.55 12.12
CA GLU A 93 -6.17 7.49 11.68
C GLU A 93 -5.35 6.31 11.12
N PRO A 94 -5.71 5.06 11.42
CA PRO A 94 -5.04 3.91 10.83
C PRO A 94 -5.26 3.88 9.32
N ASP A 95 -4.22 3.54 8.56
CA ASP A 95 -4.25 3.34 7.12
C ASP A 95 -4.07 1.85 6.82
N GLU A 96 -2.89 1.30 7.13
CA GLU A 96 -2.59 -0.11 6.83
C GLU A 96 -3.24 -1.07 7.83
N LEU A 97 -3.22 -0.74 9.14
CA LEU A 97 -3.93 -1.52 10.16
C LEU A 97 -5.43 -1.23 10.20
N ASN A 98 -5.94 -0.29 9.39
CA ASN A 98 -7.37 0.05 9.36
C ASN A 98 -8.24 -1.17 9.05
N TYR A 99 -7.71 -2.10 8.26
CA TYR A 99 -8.38 -3.38 7.99
C TYR A 99 -8.72 -4.15 9.28
N TYR A 100 -7.85 -4.09 10.29
CA TYR A 100 -8.04 -4.73 11.59
C TYR A 100 -8.72 -3.79 12.59
N LEU A 101 -8.44 -2.48 12.54
CA LEU A 101 -8.79 -1.51 13.58
C LEU A 101 -10.04 -0.68 13.29
N GLY A 102 -10.46 -0.59 12.02
CA GLY A 102 -11.50 0.33 11.54
C GLY A 102 -12.92 0.06 12.05
N THR A 103 -13.16 -1.10 12.68
CA THR A 103 -14.43 -1.45 13.33
C THR A 103 -14.30 -1.71 14.84
N ILE A 104 -13.08 -1.61 15.39
CA ILE A 104 -12.79 -1.86 16.80
C ILE A 104 -12.85 -0.53 17.58
N GLN A 105 -13.63 -0.47 18.66
CA GLN A 105 -13.64 0.70 19.56
C GLN A 105 -12.24 0.95 20.15
N TRP A 106 -11.70 2.15 19.94
CA TRP A 106 -10.45 2.58 20.56
C TRP A 106 -10.67 3.30 21.88
N ILE A 107 -9.61 3.31 22.68
CA ILE A 107 -9.48 4.17 23.84
C ILE A 107 -8.52 5.30 23.46
N ASP A 108 -9.02 6.54 23.55
CA ASP A 108 -8.23 7.73 23.28
C ASP A 108 -7.36 8.10 24.49
N TRP A 109 -6.04 8.14 24.29
CA TRP A 109 -5.05 8.47 25.31
C TRP A 109 -4.71 9.95 25.37
N LEU A 110 -5.01 10.72 24.32
CA LEU A 110 -4.42 12.05 24.07
C LEU A 110 -4.85 13.10 25.09
N ASP A 111 -6.10 13.02 25.59
CA ASP A 111 -6.66 14.05 26.47
C ASP A 111 -6.82 13.62 27.94
N LYS A 112 -6.81 12.31 28.25
CA LYS A 112 -7.22 11.78 29.57
C LYS A 112 -6.50 10.48 29.99
N ARG A 113 -5.17 10.53 30.10
CA ARG A 113 -4.30 9.35 30.34
C ARG A 113 -4.75 8.41 31.47
N ASP A 114 -5.06 8.94 32.66
CA ASP A 114 -5.46 8.11 33.80
C ASP A 114 -6.87 7.51 33.61
N GLU A 115 -7.81 8.27 33.05
CA GLU A 115 -9.17 7.77 32.76
C GLU A 115 -9.19 6.73 31.64
N ALA A 116 -8.28 6.86 30.66
CA ALA A 116 -8.08 5.92 29.57
C ALA A 116 -7.58 4.57 30.10
N LEU A 117 -6.64 4.57 31.05
CA LEU A 117 -6.17 3.36 31.71
C LEU A 117 -7.26 2.69 32.56
N ASP A 118 -8.03 3.47 33.32
CA ASP A 118 -9.19 2.96 34.06
C ASP A 118 -10.23 2.33 33.13
N ARG A 119 -10.48 2.94 31.96
CA ARG A 119 -11.38 2.40 30.93
C ARG A 119 -10.84 1.10 30.35
N LEU A 120 -9.54 1.02 30.09
CA LEU A 120 -8.88 -0.20 29.61
C LEU A 120 -9.01 -1.34 30.62
N VAL A 121 -8.76 -1.08 31.90
CA VAL A 121 -8.93 -2.09 32.98
C VAL A 121 -10.39 -2.57 33.05
N ARG A 122 -11.37 -1.66 32.96
CA ARG A 122 -12.80 -2.02 32.95
C ARG A 122 -13.20 -2.87 31.74
N THR A 123 -12.67 -2.57 30.56
CA THR A 123 -12.95 -3.34 29.34
C THR A 123 -12.36 -4.74 29.46
N LEU A 124 -11.08 -4.85 29.78
CA LEU A 124 -10.39 -6.13 29.90
C LEU A 124 -11.03 -7.06 30.95
N THR A 125 -11.48 -6.51 32.08
CA THR A 125 -12.15 -7.30 33.14
C THR A 125 -13.58 -7.72 32.81
N ARG A 126 -14.24 -7.08 31.84
CA ARG A 126 -15.61 -7.41 31.41
C ARG A 126 -15.65 -8.59 30.45
N ASP A 127 -14.68 -8.70 29.55
CA ASP A 127 -14.65 -9.72 28.51
C ASP A 127 -14.37 -11.14 29.05
N VAL A 128 -13.70 -11.24 30.20
CA VAL A 128 -13.44 -12.51 30.91
C VAL A 128 -14.73 -13.19 31.41
N ARG A 129 -15.88 -12.50 31.50
CA ARG A 129 -17.12 -13.05 32.09
C ARG A 129 -18.01 -13.85 31.14
N LYS A 130 -17.67 -14.00 29.85
CA LYS A 130 -18.40 -14.89 28.93
C LYS A 130 -17.53 -16.08 28.53
N THR A 131 -17.85 -17.25 29.09
CA THR A 131 -17.95 -18.60 28.46
C THR A 131 -17.62 -19.72 29.47
N PRO A 132 -18.43 -20.80 29.52
CA PRO A 132 -17.96 -22.08 28.98
C PRO A 132 -18.90 -22.65 27.90
N VAL A 133 -18.33 -23.16 26.80
CA VAL A 133 -19.03 -23.89 25.74
C VAL A 133 -19.15 -25.36 26.13
N ILE A 134 -20.36 -25.93 26.02
CA ILE A 134 -20.62 -27.38 26.04
C ILE A 134 -21.17 -27.75 24.65
N LEU A 135 -20.60 -28.78 24.01
CA LEU A 135 -21.03 -29.30 22.70
C LEU A 135 -22.13 -30.37 22.84
N PRO A 136 -23.22 -30.36 22.03
CA PRO A 136 -24.12 -31.51 21.92
C PRO A 136 -23.87 -32.35 20.65
N ALA A 137 -24.27 -33.63 20.72
CA ALA A 137 -24.05 -34.71 19.75
C ALA A 137 -25.02 -34.68 18.53
N PRO A 138 -24.77 -35.45 17.44
CA PRO A 138 -25.48 -35.28 16.16
C PRO A 138 -26.85 -35.97 16.13
N SER A 139 -27.80 -35.40 15.39
CA SER A 139 -29.15 -35.93 15.15
C SER A 139 -29.32 -36.46 13.70
N PRO A 140 -30.24 -37.42 13.45
CA PRO A 140 -30.39 -38.14 12.17
C PRO A 140 -31.15 -37.33 11.09
N PRO A 141 -31.13 -37.75 9.80
CA PRO A 141 -31.55 -36.90 8.68
C PRO A 141 -33.09 -36.82 8.51
N PRO A 142 -33.64 -35.72 7.97
CA PRO A 142 -35.09 -35.53 7.86
C PRO A 142 -35.68 -36.06 6.55
N GLU A 143 -36.90 -36.62 6.64
CA GLU A 143 -37.80 -36.97 5.54
C GLU A 143 -38.28 -35.73 4.75
N GLU A 144 -38.51 -35.91 3.44
CA GLU A 144 -38.83 -34.85 2.48
C GLU A 144 -40.32 -34.43 2.48
N ASP A 145 -40.57 -33.11 2.52
CA ASP A 145 -41.88 -32.46 2.39
C ASP A 145 -42.23 -32.15 0.91
N PRO A 146 -43.43 -32.52 0.40
CA PRO A 146 -43.83 -32.36 -1.00
C PRO A 146 -44.05 -30.92 -1.53
N LEU A 147 -43.78 -29.87 -0.76
CA LEU A 147 -44.01 -28.46 -1.17
C LEU A 147 -42.74 -27.66 -1.49
N ARG A 148 -41.61 -28.30 -1.82
CA ARG A 148 -40.38 -27.59 -2.20
C ARG A 148 -40.58 -26.74 -3.47
N LYS A 149 -40.59 -25.41 -3.28
CA LYS A 149 -40.24 -24.42 -4.33
C LYS A 149 -38.91 -24.85 -5.00
N PRO A 150 -38.69 -24.55 -6.30
CA PRO A 150 -37.47 -24.97 -6.99
C PRO A 150 -36.24 -24.53 -6.22
N ALA A 151 -35.27 -25.44 -6.05
CA ALA A 151 -34.04 -25.19 -5.34
C ALA A 151 -33.34 -23.97 -5.97
N VAL A 152 -33.10 -22.94 -5.16
CA VAL A 152 -32.45 -21.69 -5.59
C VAL A 152 -30.97 -21.91 -5.93
N LEU A 153 -30.39 -23.01 -5.44
CA LEU A 153 -29.01 -23.40 -5.66
C LEU A 153 -28.91 -24.63 -6.56
N ALA A 154 -28.06 -24.56 -7.58
CA ALA A 154 -27.63 -25.74 -8.33
C ALA A 154 -26.66 -26.59 -7.48
N PRO A 155 -26.52 -27.90 -7.73
CA PRO A 155 -25.51 -28.70 -7.04
C PRO A 155 -24.09 -28.23 -7.44
N TYR A 156 -23.21 -28.10 -6.45
CA TYR A 156 -21.78 -27.90 -6.71
C TYR A 156 -21.13 -29.21 -7.15
N VAL A 157 -20.37 -29.14 -8.24
CA VAL A 157 -19.64 -30.28 -8.81
C VAL A 157 -18.16 -30.09 -8.52
N GLU A 158 -17.58 -30.97 -7.71
CA GLU A 158 -16.15 -30.96 -7.42
C GLU A 158 -15.36 -31.58 -8.59
N TRP A 159 -14.28 -30.91 -8.98
CA TRP A 159 -13.34 -31.40 -9.99
C TRP A 159 -12.64 -32.66 -9.47
N GLN A 160 -12.68 -33.70 -10.28
CA GLN A 160 -12.14 -34.99 -9.88
C GLN A 160 -10.60 -34.97 -9.92
N PRO A 161 -9.91 -35.25 -8.80
CA PRO A 161 -8.46 -35.22 -8.74
C PRO A 161 -7.81 -36.11 -9.79
N ARG A 162 -7.04 -35.49 -10.68
CA ARG A 162 -6.14 -36.16 -11.63
C ARG A 162 -4.78 -35.47 -11.57
N HIS A 163 -3.74 -36.22 -11.91
CA HIS A 163 -2.37 -35.69 -11.88
C HIS A 163 -2.23 -34.52 -12.88
N LEU A 164 -1.75 -33.38 -12.40
CA LEU A 164 -1.41 -32.20 -13.22
C LEU A 164 0.10 -31.98 -13.23
N THR A 165 0.57 -31.22 -14.22
CA THR A 165 1.99 -30.86 -14.37
C THR A 165 2.45 -29.98 -13.22
N GLU A 166 3.68 -30.18 -12.75
CA GLU A 166 4.30 -29.33 -11.73
C GLU A 166 4.37 -27.86 -12.20
N VAL A 167 4.24 -26.92 -11.26
CA VAL A 167 4.24 -25.50 -11.58
C VAL A 167 5.67 -25.00 -11.82
N ALA A 168 6.02 -24.82 -13.09
CA ALA A 168 7.30 -24.26 -13.53
C ALA A 168 7.13 -23.32 -14.75
N ASP A 169 8.07 -22.42 -14.97
CA ASP A 169 7.99 -21.40 -16.05
C ASP A 169 7.96 -22.02 -17.46
N ASP A 170 8.56 -23.19 -17.66
CA ASP A 170 8.61 -23.90 -18.93
C ASP A 170 7.33 -24.73 -19.23
N THR A 171 6.39 -24.79 -18.28
CA THR A 171 5.14 -25.60 -18.36
C THR A 171 3.86 -24.74 -18.43
N ILE A 172 3.99 -23.48 -18.83
CA ILE A 172 2.88 -22.51 -18.79
C ILE A 172 1.65 -22.97 -19.59
N GLU A 173 1.82 -23.62 -20.74
CA GLU A 173 0.67 -24.08 -21.54
C GLU A 173 -0.05 -25.26 -20.88
N GLU A 174 0.68 -26.21 -20.31
CA GLU A 174 0.12 -27.31 -19.52
C GLU A 174 -0.60 -26.79 -18.27
N ILE A 175 -0.06 -25.75 -17.63
CA ILE A 175 -0.71 -25.07 -16.51
C ILE A 175 -2.03 -24.43 -16.95
N ILE A 176 -2.05 -23.76 -18.12
CA ILE A 176 -3.27 -23.18 -18.67
C ILE A 176 -4.31 -24.28 -18.95
N ASP A 177 -3.90 -25.41 -19.54
CA ASP A 177 -4.79 -26.55 -19.78
C ASP A 177 -5.43 -27.05 -18.49
N GLY A 178 -4.63 -27.25 -17.44
CA GLY A 178 -5.13 -27.69 -16.14
C GLY A 178 -6.05 -26.67 -15.46
N LEU A 179 -5.73 -25.38 -15.53
CA LEU A 179 -6.59 -24.32 -14.99
C LEU A 179 -7.92 -24.21 -15.74
N VAL A 180 -7.90 -24.30 -17.07
CA VAL A 180 -9.11 -24.31 -17.90
C VAL A 180 -10.00 -25.49 -17.55
N ASP A 181 -9.41 -26.65 -17.36
CA ASP A 181 -10.11 -27.89 -17.01
C ASP A 181 -10.73 -27.86 -15.60
N ILE A 182 -10.04 -27.27 -14.61
CA ILE A 182 -10.61 -26.99 -13.27
C ILE A 182 -11.78 -26.02 -13.39
N VAL A 183 -11.60 -24.88 -14.07
CA VAL A 183 -12.64 -23.85 -14.22
C VAL A 183 -13.83 -24.36 -15.05
N ALA A 184 -13.61 -25.29 -15.98
CA ALA A 184 -14.69 -25.91 -16.74
C ALA A 184 -15.63 -26.75 -15.87
N THR A 185 -15.13 -27.25 -14.73
CA THR A 185 -15.92 -28.07 -13.79
C THR A 185 -16.45 -27.25 -12.61
N GLU A 186 -15.59 -26.44 -12.00
CA GLU A 186 -15.90 -25.69 -10.76
C GLU A 186 -16.17 -24.20 -10.99
N GLY A 187 -16.07 -23.72 -12.23
CA GLY A 187 -16.36 -22.33 -12.58
C GLY A 187 -17.85 -21.98 -12.44
N PRO A 188 -18.20 -20.73 -12.10
CA PRO A 188 -17.29 -19.62 -11.71
C PRO A 188 -16.55 -19.90 -10.40
N ILE A 189 -15.25 -19.61 -10.34
CA ILE A 189 -14.36 -20.00 -9.22
C ILE A 189 -13.39 -18.87 -8.90
N LEU A 190 -13.05 -18.68 -7.62
CA LEU A 190 -12.01 -17.73 -7.23
C LEU A 190 -10.63 -18.20 -7.69
N ALA A 191 -9.80 -17.29 -8.22
CA ALA A 191 -8.49 -17.63 -8.76
C ALA A 191 -7.61 -18.37 -7.74
N HIS A 192 -7.56 -17.90 -6.49
CA HIS A 192 -6.81 -18.57 -5.43
C HIS A 192 -7.35 -19.98 -5.12
N HIS A 193 -8.68 -20.22 -5.24
CA HIS A 193 -9.26 -21.53 -5.03
C HIS A 193 -8.82 -22.50 -6.14
N ALA A 194 -8.87 -22.07 -7.39
CA ALA A 194 -8.36 -22.83 -8.53
C ALA A 194 -6.85 -23.15 -8.39
N TYR A 195 -6.06 -22.21 -7.85
CA TYR A 195 -4.63 -22.42 -7.60
C TYR A 195 -4.37 -23.48 -6.53
N ARG A 196 -5.17 -23.52 -5.46
CA ARG A 196 -5.06 -24.57 -4.43
C ARG A 196 -5.38 -25.95 -5.01
N ILE A 197 -6.40 -26.05 -5.85
CA ILE A 197 -6.78 -27.30 -6.53
C ILE A 197 -5.64 -27.75 -7.45
N TYR A 198 -5.12 -26.84 -8.28
CA TYR A 198 -4.02 -27.13 -9.20
C TYR A 198 -2.79 -27.64 -8.45
N VAL A 199 -2.34 -26.90 -7.43
CA VAL A 199 -1.12 -27.25 -6.66
C VAL A 199 -1.29 -28.58 -5.94
N LYS A 200 -2.46 -28.87 -5.38
CA LYS A 200 -2.74 -30.18 -4.75
C LYS A 200 -2.69 -31.30 -5.78
N ALA A 201 -3.22 -31.09 -6.97
CA ALA A 201 -3.24 -32.05 -8.08
C ALA A 201 -1.86 -32.29 -8.72
N SER A 202 -0.96 -31.30 -8.62
CA SER A 202 0.45 -31.41 -9.05
C SER A 202 1.38 -31.96 -7.95
N GLY A 203 0.84 -32.46 -6.84
CA GLY A 203 1.63 -33.02 -5.72
C GLY A 203 2.20 -32.00 -4.73
N GLY A 204 1.86 -30.71 -4.87
CA GLY A 204 2.25 -29.65 -3.96
C GLY A 204 1.34 -29.52 -2.73
N HIS A 205 1.84 -28.86 -1.69
CA HIS A 205 1.14 -28.73 -0.39
C HIS A 205 0.54 -27.34 -0.16
N ARG A 206 1.10 -26.27 -0.74
CA ARG A 206 0.62 -24.89 -0.59
C ARG A 206 1.01 -24.03 -1.78
N VAL A 207 0.23 -22.99 -2.03
CA VAL A 207 0.54 -21.94 -3.00
C VAL A 207 1.52 -20.96 -2.33
N GLY A 208 2.81 -21.06 -2.66
CA GLY A 208 3.83 -20.09 -2.23
C GLY A 208 3.95 -18.94 -3.23
N LYS A 209 4.65 -17.85 -2.87
CA LYS A 209 4.77 -16.63 -3.69
C LYS A 209 5.20 -16.91 -5.14
N ASN A 210 6.26 -17.70 -5.35
CA ASN A 210 6.74 -18.04 -6.69
C ASN A 210 5.71 -18.84 -7.50
N VAL A 211 5.05 -19.81 -6.86
CA VAL A 211 4.00 -20.64 -7.47
C VAL A 211 2.78 -19.78 -7.83
N GLU A 212 2.40 -18.86 -6.95
CA GLU A 212 1.31 -17.90 -7.19
C GLU A 212 1.62 -16.97 -8.38
N GLU A 213 2.85 -16.49 -8.49
CA GLU A 213 3.28 -15.65 -9.61
C GLU A 213 3.19 -16.38 -10.96
N ILE A 214 3.64 -17.63 -11.02
CA ILE A 214 3.56 -18.46 -12.23
C ILE A 214 2.09 -18.75 -12.59
N LEU A 215 1.27 -19.18 -11.62
CA LEU A 215 -0.16 -19.45 -11.84
C LEU A 215 -0.94 -18.19 -12.24
N THR A 216 -0.59 -17.03 -11.67
CA THR A 216 -1.16 -15.74 -12.03
C THR A 216 -0.80 -15.37 -13.47
N ARG A 217 0.45 -15.60 -13.89
CA ARG A 217 0.92 -15.37 -15.26
C ARG A 217 0.20 -16.28 -16.26
N ALA A 218 0.07 -17.57 -15.94
CA ALA A 218 -0.69 -18.53 -16.73
C ALA A 218 -2.17 -18.12 -16.86
N THR A 219 -2.80 -17.70 -15.75
CA THR A 219 -4.18 -17.19 -15.76
C THR A 219 -4.33 -15.96 -16.65
N GLY A 220 -3.38 -15.02 -16.57
CA GLY A 220 -3.36 -13.85 -17.45
C GLY A 220 -3.28 -14.23 -18.93
N ARG A 221 -2.42 -15.20 -19.27
CA ARG A 221 -2.30 -15.73 -20.64
C ARG A 221 -3.56 -16.49 -21.08
N ALA A 222 -4.21 -17.25 -20.20
CA ALA A 222 -5.47 -17.94 -20.47
C ALA A 222 -6.63 -16.97 -20.77
N VAL A 223 -6.68 -15.83 -20.06
CA VAL A 223 -7.66 -14.77 -20.31
C VAL A 223 -7.38 -14.08 -21.65
N ARG A 224 -6.12 -13.71 -21.93
CA ARG A 224 -5.70 -13.10 -23.20
C ARG A 224 -5.99 -13.97 -24.42
N THR A 225 -5.77 -15.27 -24.29
CA THR A 225 -6.06 -16.26 -25.35
C THR A 225 -7.53 -16.67 -25.41
N LYS A 226 -8.41 -16.02 -24.63
CA LYS A 226 -9.86 -16.28 -24.57
C LYS A 226 -10.21 -17.73 -24.23
N ARG A 227 -9.36 -18.41 -23.46
CA ARG A 227 -9.63 -19.75 -22.91
C ARG A 227 -10.34 -19.67 -21.56
N LEU A 228 -10.09 -18.59 -20.82
CA LEU A 228 -10.80 -18.21 -19.60
C LEU A 228 -11.32 -16.77 -19.73
N THR A 229 -12.27 -16.43 -18.87
CA THR A 229 -12.71 -15.05 -18.63
C THR A 229 -12.65 -14.77 -17.14
N ARG A 230 -12.61 -13.50 -16.76
CA ARG A 230 -12.52 -13.04 -15.37
C ARG A 230 -13.41 -11.83 -15.15
N ILE A 231 -14.05 -11.74 -13.99
CA ILE A 231 -14.85 -10.55 -13.64
C ILE A 231 -13.93 -9.33 -13.52
N LYS A 232 -14.33 -8.23 -14.19
CA LYS A 232 -13.65 -6.93 -14.13
C LYS A 232 -14.12 -6.18 -12.87
N ASP A 233 -13.41 -6.39 -11.77
CA ASP A 233 -13.66 -5.78 -10.46
C ASP A 233 -12.37 -5.19 -9.84
N ARG A 234 -12.48 -4.57 -8.66
CA ARG A 234 -11.34 -4.00 -7.91
C ARG A 234 -10.70 -4.98 -6.93
N LEU A 235 -10.95 -6.29 -7.09
CA LEU A 235 -10.39 -7.30 -6.20
C LEU A 235 -8.92 -7.62 -6.57
N ARG A 236 -8.15 -8.10 -5.59
CA ARG A 236 -6.77 -8.58 -5.81
C ARG A 236 -6.80 -9.75 -6.79
N LYS A 237 -5.69 -9.99 -7.51
CA LYS A 237 -5.63 -11.02 -8.57
C LYS A 237 -6.12 -12.40 -8.11
N GLY A 238 -5.76 -12.84 -6.90
CA GLY A 238 -6.21 -14.10 -6.30
C GLY A 238 -7.69 -14.13 -5.88
N ASP A 239 -8.32 -12.98 -5.67
CA ASP A 239 -9.72 -12.87 -5.24
C ASP A 239 -10.68 -12.66 -6.42
N LYS A 240 -10.16 -12.59 -7.65
CA LYS A 240 -10.98 -12.44 -8.84
C LYS A 240 -11.67 -13.75 -9.21
N THR A 241 -12.88 -13.64 -9.74
CA THR A 241 -13.69 -14.78 -10.20
C THR A 241 -13.34 -15.13 -11.64
N LEU A 242 -12.91 -16.37 -11.88
CA LEU A 242 -12.63 -16.98 -13.18
C LEU A 242 -13.82 -17.81 -13.65
N TYR A 243 -14.13 -17.77 -14.95
CA TYR A 243 -15.21 -18.55 -15.56
C TYR A 243 -14.91 -18.81 -17.04
N LEU A 244 -15.67 -19.71 -17.68
CA LEU A 244 -15.49 -20.00 -19.10
C LEU A 244 -16.11 -18.90 -19.99
N PRO A 245 -15.48 -18.55 -21.12
CA PRO A 245 -16.07 -17.64 -22.10
C PRO A 245 -17.48 -18.10 -22.51
N GLY A 246 -18.42 -17.15 -22.56
CA GLY A 246 -19.83 -17.44 -22.92
C GLY A 246 -20.67 -18.04 -21.79
N THR A 247 -20.11 -18.27 -20.60
CA THR A 247 -20.86 -18.70 -19.40
C THR A 247 -21.15 -17.53 -18.46
N SER A 248 -22.10 -17.71 -17.54
CA SER A 248 -22.47 -16.68 -16.57
C SER A 248 -21.35 -16.50 -15.51
N PRO A 249 -20.94 -15.26 -15.19
CA PRO A 249 -19.97 -14.98 -14.12
C PRO A 249 -20.54 -15.20 -12.70
N ALA A 250 -21.84 -15.46 -12.59
CA ALA A 250 -22.52 -15.70 -11.32
C ALA A 250 -23.46 -16.91 -11.48
N HIS A 251 -23.19 -17.97 -10.70
CA HIS A 251 -23.99 -19.19 -10.73
C HIS A 251 -24.16 -19.76 -9.31
N PRO A 252 -25.27 -19.41 -8.61
CA PRO A 252 -25.55 -19.88 -7.24
C PRO A 252 -25.55 -21.40 -7.13
N ARG A 253 -24.62 -21.95 -6.34
CA ARG A 253 -24.51 -23.39 -6.10
C ARG A 253 -24.50 -23.73 -4.62
N THR A 254 -24.80 -24.98 -4.28
CA THR A 254 -24.64 -25.50 -2.93
C THR A 254 -23.20 -25.30 -2.44
N LEU A 255 -22.99 -25.18 -1.12
CA LEU A 255 -21.65 -24.93 -0.57
C LEU A 255 -20.65 -26.04 -0.98
N GLY A 256 -21.07 -27.30 -0.91
CA GLY A 256 -20.19 -28.43 -1.18
C GLY A 256 -19.03 -28.48 -0.17
N PRO A 257 -17.81 -28.88 -0.59
CA PRO A 257 -16.64 -28.91 0.29
C PRO A 257 -16.02 -27.53 0.54
N ARG A 258 -16.56 -26.46 -0.05
CA ARG A 258 -16.01 -25.10 0.00
C ARG A 258 -16.25 -24.43 1.35
N GLY A 259 -15.33 -23.55 1.76
CA GLY A 259 -15.64 -22.54 2.77
C GLY A 259 -16.45 -21.39 2.17
N ILE A 260 -17.13 -20.58 3.00
CA ILE A 260 -17.86 -19.40 2.50
C ILE A 260 -16.95 -18.43 1.73
N THR A 261 -15.68 -18.33 2.12
CA THR A 261 -14.67 -17.49 1.49
C THR A 261 -14.17 -18.01 0.13
N ASP A 262 -14.46 -19.28 -0.18
CA ASP A 262 -14.18 -19.90 -1.48
C ASP A 262 -15.35 -19.70 -2.47
N VAL A 263 -16.49 -19.18 -2.01
CA VAL A 263 -17.66 -18.89 -2.85
C VAL A 263 -17.47 -17.51 -3.49
N PRO A 264 -17.51 -17.39 -4.83
CA PRO A 264 -17.40 -16.09 -5.49
C PRO A 264 -18.40 -15.05 -4.97
N ARG A 265 -17.95 -13.81 -4.78
CA ARG A 265 -18.82 -12.70 -4.35
C ARG A 265 -20.01 -12.49 -5.28
N SER A 266 -19.79 -12.70 -6.59
CA SER A 266 -20.82 -12.67 -7.62
C SER A 266 -21.89 -13.76 -7.43
N GLU A 267 -21.50 -14.94 -6.94
CA GLU A 267 -22.39 -16.06 -6.64
C GLU A 267 -23.29 -15.73 -5.43
N ILE A 268 -22.73 -15.15 -4.38
CA ILE A 268 -23.47 -14.70 -3.19
C ILE A 268 -24.47 -13.59 -3.55
N GLN A 269 -24.06 -12.61 -4.37
CA GLN A 269 -24.95 -11.54 -4.80
C GLN A 269 -26.10 -12.08 -5.66
N ALA A 270 -25.81 -12.98 -6.61
CA ALA A 270 -26.84 -13.60 -7.44
C ALA A 270 -27.83 -14.43 -6.62
N LEU A 271 -27.36 -15.11 -5.56
CA LEU A 271 -28.22 -15.81 -4.61
C LEU A 271 -29.14 -14.84 -3.86
N ALA A 272 -28.60 -13.76 -3.31
CA ALA A 272 -29.39 -12.75 -2.60
C ALA A 272 -30.46 -12.11 -3.52
N SER A 273 -30.09 -11.81 -4.77
CA SER A 273 -31.05 -11.35 -5.80
C SER A 273 -32.13 -12.38 -6.09
N ALA A 274 -31.78 -13.66 -6.27
CA ALA A 274 -32.73 -14.73 -6.57
C ALA A 274 -33.72 -14.97 -5.42
N LEU A 275 -33.30 -14.73 -4.18
CA LEU A 275 -34.14 -14.81 -2.98
C LEU A 275 -34.97 -13.53 -2.73
N GLY A 276 -34.74 -12.46 -3.49
CA GLY A 276 -35.38 -11.17 -3.28
C GLY A 276 -34.97 -10.49 -1.97
N LEU A 277 -33.74 -10.76 -1.49
CA LEU A 277 -33.25 -10.21 -0.23
C LEU A 277 -32.70 -8.78 -0.43
N PRO A 278 -33.02 -7.83 0.48
CA PRO A 278 -32.45 -6.49 0.47
C PRO A 278 -30.95 -6.53 0.81
N PHE A 279 -30.10 -5.91 0.00
CA PHE A 279 -28.64 -5.97 0.16
C PHE A 279 -28.11 -5.21 1.39
N ASP A 280 -28.91 -4.29 1.93
CA ASP A 280 -28.58 -3.42 3.06
C ASP A 280 -29.21 -3.87 4.39
N SER A 281 -29.85 -5.04 4.43
CA SER A 281 -30.49 -5.55 5.64
C SER A 281 -29.54 -6.41 6.47
N ALA A 282 -29.50 -6.13 7.78
CA ALA A 282 -28.82 -6.95 8.78
C ALA A 282 -29.32 -8.42 8.85
N THR A 283 -30.46 -8.73 8.23
CA THR A 283 -31.00 -10.11 8.19
C THR A 283 -30.53 -10.91 6.97
N THR A 284 -30.00 -10.23 5.95
CA THR A 284 -29.58 -10.85 4.68
C THR A 284 -28.40 -11.81 4.84
N PRO A 285 -27.37 -11.51 5.65
CA PRO A 285 -26.29 -12.46 5.90
C PRO A 285 -26.77 -13.79 6.46
N ARG A 286 -27.74 -13.75 7.39
CA ARG A 286 -28.32 -14.97 7.95
C ARG A 286 -29.08 -15.76 6.89
N ALA A 287 -29.93 -15.09 6.12
CA ALA A 287 -30.74 -15.73 5.09
C ALA A 287 -29.89 -16.37 3.96
N VAL A 288 -28.77 -15.73 3.59
CA VAL A 288 -27.79 -16.29 2.65
C VAL A 288 -27.06 -17.50 3.26
N ALA A 289 -26.58 -17.39 4.51
CA ALA A 289 -25.89 -18.46 5.21
C ALA A 289 -26.77 -19.72 5.40
N ASP A 290 -28.07 -19.52 5.64
CA ASP A 290 -29.04 -20.62 5.76
C ASP A 290 -29.16 -21.43 4.45
N GLN A 291 -29.06 -20.79 3.28
CA GLN A 291 -29.06 -21.51 2.00
C GLN A 291 -27.81 -22.38 1.81
N PHE A 292 -26.68 -21.94 2.33
CA PHE A 292 -25.43 -22.72 2.31
C PHE A 292 -25.34 -23.76 3.42
N GLY A 293 -26.34 -23.85 4.32
CA GLY A 293 -26.34 -24.78 5.44
C GLY A 293 -25.38 -24.40 6.57
N ILE A 294 -24.96 -23.13 6.65
CA ILE A 294 -24.01 -22.65 7.65
C ILE A 294 -24.76 -22.40 8.97
N GLN A 295 -24.58 -23.28 9.95
CA GLN A 295 -25.32 -23.23 11.21
C GLN A 295 -24.91 -22.05 12.10
N ARG A 296 -23.59 -21.83 12.26
CA ARG A 296 -23.01 -20.76 13.07
C ARG A 296 -22.46 -19.67 12.16
N LEU A 297 -23.02 -18.45 12.25
CA LEU A 297 -22.40 -17.29 11.62
C LEU A 297 -21.26 -16.81 12.51
N SER A 298 -20.02 -16.99 12.06
CA SER A 298 -18.90 -16.20 12.55
C SER A 298 -18.98 -14.78 11.99
N ASP A 299 -18.32 -13.83 12.66
CA ASP A 299 -18.20 -12.46 12.16
C ASP A 299 -17.50 -12.43 10.79
N ASP A 300 -16.54 -13.34 10.54
CA ASP A 300 -15.93 -13.52 9.21
C ASP A 300 -16.94 -13.91 8.12
N THR A 301 -17.87 -14.81 8.46
CA THR A 301 -18.92 -15.26 7.52
C THR A 301 -19.88 -14.11 7.22
N VAL A 302 -20.28 -13.37 8.26
CA VAL A 302 -21.13 -12.18 8.12
C VAL A 302 -20.43 -11.14 7.25
N ASN A 303 -19.19 -10.79 7.59
CA ASN A 303 -18.41 -9.79 6.88
C ASN A 303 -18.16 -10.20 5.43
N TYR A 304 -17.85 -11.47 5.15
CA TYR A 304 -17.68 -11.94 3.78
C TYR A 304 -18.98 -11.84 2.97
N ILE A 305 -20.13 -12.19 3.57
CA ILE A 305 -21.43 -12.03 2.91
C ILE A 305 -21.76 -10.55 2.70
N ASP A 306 -21.64 -9.70 3.73
CA ASP A 306 -21.92 -8.26 3.65
C ASP A 306 -21.06 -7.57 2.60
N THR A 307 -19.75 -7.83 2.62
CA THR A 307 -18.84 -7.28 1.60
C THR A 307 -19.14 -7.84 0.19
N SER A 308 -19.76 -9.02 0.09
CA SER A 308 -20.25 -9.57 -1.19
C SER A 308 -21.58 -8.99 -1.65
N LEU A 309 -22.44 -8.52 -0.73
CA LEU A 309 -23.68 -7.82 -1.06
C LEU A 309 -23.40 -6.37 -1.49
N ALA A 310 -22.43 -5.73 -0.85
CA ALA A 310 -21.93 -4.40 -1.21
C ALA A 310 -21.01 -4.40 -2.45
N TYR A 311 -20.53 -5.57 -2.87
CA TYR A 311 -19.69 -5.75 -4.05
C TYR A 311 -20.46 -5.38 -5.33
N LYS A 312 -19.82 -4.57 -6.18
CA LYS A 312 -20.36 -4.19 -7.49
C LYS A 312 -19.51 -4.82 -8.58
N PHE A 313 -20.15 -5.59 -9.46
CA PHE A 313 -19.56 -6.05 -10.70
C PHE A 313 -20.51 -5.82 -11.86
N ALA A 314 -19.96 -5.52 -13.04
CA ALA A 314 -20.76 -5.48 -14.25
C ALA A 314 -21.04 -6.93 -14.69
N ILE A 315 -22.32 -7.34 -14.72
CA ILE A 315 -22.75 -8.45 -15.56
C ILE A 315 -22.57 -7.93 -16.99
N PRO A 316 -21.76 -8.58 -17.85
CA PRO A 316 -21.46 -8.01 -19.16
C PRO A 316 -22.72 -7.98 -20.03
N SER A 317 -23.42 -6.85 -20.05
CA SER A 317 -23.98 -6.37 -21.30
C SER A 317 -22.80 -5.95 -22.16
N THR A 318 -22.83 -6.36 -23.43
CA THR A 318 -21.96 -5.88 -24.51
C THR A 318 -21.54 -4.43 -24.30
N ASP A 319 -20.24 -4.16 -24.44
CA ASP A 319 -19.55 -2.86 -24.35
C ASP A 319 -18.82 -2.53 -23.03
N VAL A 320 -17.92 -3.41 -22.58
CA VAL A 320 -16.83 -3.04 -21.66
C VAL A 320 -15.48 -3.47 -22.24
N PRO A 321 -14.64 -2.52 -22.74
CA PRO A 321 -13.34 -2.83 -23.34
C PRO A 321 -12.37 -3.55 -22.39
N ASP A 322 -11.47 -4.34 -22.96
CA ASP A 322 -10.53 -5.25 -22.29
C ASP A 322 -9.44 -4.60 -21.45
N GLU A 323 -9.04 -5.28 -20.36
CA GLU A 323 -7.85 -5.00 -19.55
C GLU A 323 -6.56 -5.47 -20.27
N ASP A 324 -6.42 -5.20 -21.57
CA ASP A 324 -5.15 -5.33 -22.31
C ASP A 324 -4.41 -3.98 -22.29
N ASP A 325 -4.22 -3.43 -21.09
CA ASP A 325 -3.66 -2.09 -20.83
C ASP A 325 -2.13 -2.10 -20.63
N GLU A 326 -1.46 -3.23 -20.89
CA GLU A 326 0.02 -3.26 -20.98
C GLU A 326 0.52 -2.63 -22.30
N GLN A 327 -0.38 -2.32 -23.25
CA GLN A 327 -0.06 -1.71 -24.55
C GLN A 327 -0.85 -0.42 -24.86
N ALA A 328 -1.63 0.11 -23.93
CA ALA A 328 -2.35 1.36 -24.14
C ALA A 328 -1.39 2.55 -24.07
N ASN A 329 -1.35 3.36 -25.13
CA ASN A 329 -0.58 4.60 -25.13
C ASN A 329 -1.29 5.70 -24.30
N LEU A 330 -0.57 6.78 -24.01
CA LEU A 330 -1.10 7.94 -23.27
C LEU A 330 -2.40 8.51 -23.87
N GLY A 331 -2.61 8.37 -25.18
CA GLY A 331 -3.81 8.85 -25.90
C GLY A 331 -5.02 7.95 -25.72
N ASP A 332 -4.80 6.64 -25.66
CA ASP A 332 -5.84 5.63 -25.44
C ASP A 332 -6.30 5.57 -23.98
N CYS A 333 -5.53 6.20 -23.08
CA CYS A 333 -5.80 6.27 -21.66
C CYS A 333 -6.89 7.31 -21.33
N GLU A 334 -8.16 6.91 -21.36
CA GLU A 334 -9.26 7.69 -20.78
C GLU A 334 -9.25 7.64 -19.24
N GLY A 335 -9.24 8.81 -18.59
CA GLY A 335 -9.29 8.97 -17.14
C GLY A 335 -7.93 9.10 -16.44
N ALA A 336 -7.87 9.92 -15.38
CA ALA A 336 -6.64 10.26 -14.67
C ALA A 336 -5.88 9.03 -14.12
N GLN A 337 -6.60 8.01 -13.63
CA GLN A 337 -5.99 6.79 -13.12
C GLN A 337 -5.33 5.93 -14.20
N ARG A 338 -5.86 5.92 -15.43
CA ARG A 338 -5.32 5.11 -16.53
C ARG A 338 -4.04 5.74 -17.06
N ARG A 339 -4.05 7.06 -17.25
CA ARG A 339 -2.84 7.83 -17.59
C ARG A 339 -1.75 7.66 -16.54
N LEU A 340 -2.10 7.71 -15.25
CA LEU A 340 -1.15 7.49 -14.15
C LEU A 340 -0.47 6.12 -14.24
N ARG A 341 -1.22 5.04 -14.54
CA ARG A 341 -0.64 3.70 -14.72
C ARG A 341 0.31 3.65 -15.93
N ARG A 342 -0.06 4.27 -17.05
CA ARG A 342 0.81 4.33 -18.23
C ARG A 342 2.09 5.11 -17.95
N LEU A 343 2.02 6.24 -17.25
CA LEU A 343 3.22 6.97 -16.78
C LEU A 343 4.11 6.09 -15.89
N GLY A 344 3.51 5.31 -15.00
CA GLY A 344 4.24 4.34 -14.17
C GLY A 344 4.94 3.26 -14.99
N THR A 345 4.32 2.82 -16.08
CA THR A 345 4.92 1.84 -17.00
C THR A 345 6.06 2.47 -17.79
N ILE A 346 5.84 3.65 -18.39
CA ILE A 346 6.85 4.40 -19.14
C ILE A 346 8.07 4.65 -18.25
N LEU A 347 7.88 5.13 -17.02
CA LEU A 347 8.99 5.46 -16.14
C LEU A 347 9.73 4.21 -15.65
N ALA A 348 9.01 3.11 -15.38
CA ALA A 348 9.63 1.84 -15.01
C ALA A 348 10.48 1.28 -16.16
N GLU A 349 9.96 1.22 -17.39
CA GLU A 349 10.70 0.72 -18.56
C GLU A 349 11.85 1.66 -18.97
N ALA A 350 11.66 2.98 -18.82
CA ALA A 350 12.70 3.95 -19.13
C ALA A 350 13.89 3.83 -18.18
N THR A 351 13.71 3.32 -16.96
CA THR A 351 14.75 3.30 -15.92
C THR A 351 15.17 1.91 -15.48
N ASP A 352 14.42 0.87 -15.87
CA ASP A 352 14.49 -0.48 -15.32
C ASP A 352 14.32 -0.54 -13.78
N LEU A 353 13.72 0.48 -13.17
CA LEU A 353 13.49 0.57 -11.73
C LEU A 353 12.01 0.41 -11.38
N ALA A 354 11.74 -0.11 -10.18
CA ALA A 354 10.38 -0.23 -9.67
C ALA A 354 9.75 1.16 -9.45
N THR A 355 8.53 1.34 -9.94
CA THR A 355 7.76 2.57 -9.72
C THR A 355 6.92 2.53 -8.46
N GLU A 356 6.93 3.64 -7.74
CA GLU A 356 6.01 3.93 -6.64
C GLU A 356 4.91 4.89 -7.14
N ASN A 357 3.66 4.61 -6.79
CA ASN A 357 2.53 5.47 -7.15
C ASN A 357 2.47 6.67 -6.19
N TYR A 358 2.58 7.88 -6.74
CA TYR A 358 2.39 9.13 -6.02
C TYR A 358 1.01 9.72 -6.39
N PRO A 359 0.32 10.47 -5.51
CA PRO A 359 -1.07 10.92 -5.75
C PRO A 359 -1.32 11.70 -7.06
N ALA A 360 -0.26 12.21 -7.71
CA ALA A 360 -0.32 12.98 -8.95
C ALA A 360 0.68 12.52 -10.03
N GLY A 361 1.40 11.40 -9.86
CA GLY A 361 2.47 10.99 -10.79
C GLY A 361 3.13 9.65 -10.45
N ALA A 362 4.02 9.21 -11.33
CA ALA A 362 4.86 8.03 -11.12
C ALA A 362 6.25 8.45 -10.63
N VAL A 363 6.81 7.71 -9.67
CA VAL A 363 8.13 8.00 -9.11
C VAL A 363 8.99 6.75 -9.15
N VAL A 364 10.29 6.93 -9.46
CA VAL A 364 11.32 5.90 -9.24
C VAL A 364 12.37 6.43 -8.28
N MET A 365 12.88 5.54 -7.43
CA MET A 365 13.96 5.82 -6.49
C MET A 365 15.27 5.27 -7.05
N PHE A 366 16.30 6.12 -7.13
CA PHE A 366 17.63 5.66 -7.51
C PHE A 366 18.32 4.95 -6.32
N PRO A 367 19.14 3.92 -6.57
CA PRO A 367 19.95 3.30 -5.53
C PRO A 367 20.89 4.33 -4.88
N SER A 368 20.71 4.57 -3.58
CA SER A 368 21.39 5.68 -2.86
C SER A 368 22.90 5.51 -2.70
N ASP A 369 23.40 4.31 -2.93
CA ASP A 369 24.81 3.93 -2.95
C ASP A 369 25.46 4.18 -4.32
N GLN A 370 24.67 4.31 -5.39
CA GLN A 370 25.15 4.51 -6.76
C GLN A 370 24.91 5.94 -7.26
N VAL A 371 23.77 6.55 -6.92
CA VAL A 371 23.41 7.93 -7.30
C VAL A 371 23.30 8.80 -6.05
N ILE A 372 24.16 9.81 -5.95
CA ILE A 372 24.33 10.58 -4.72
C ILE A 372 23.58 11.90 -4.74
N THR A 373 23.65 12.68 -5.83
CA THR A 373 23.17 14.07 -5.95
C THR A 373 21.65 14.21 -6.05
N VAL A 374 20.95 13.16 -6.44
CA VAL A 374 19.49 13.12 -6.62
C VAL A 374 18.95 11.75 -6.22
N GLN A 375 17.79 11.69 -5.56
CA GLN A 375 17.23 10.42 -5.05
C GLN A 375 16.17 9.81 -5.95
N ARG A 376 15.53 10.62 -6.79
CA ARG A 376 14.34 10.18 -7.52
C ARG A 376 14.09 10.98 -8.77
N ALA A 377 13.41 10.34 -9.72
CA ALA A 377 12.77 10.97 -10.85
C ALA A 377 11.25 10.82 -10.73
N ASN A 378 10.52 11.87 -11.07
CA ASN A 378 9.06 11.90 -11.02
C ASN A 378 8.49 12.27 -12.40
N LEU A 379 7.56 11.48 -12.90
CA LEU A 379 6.86 11.69 -14.17
C LEU A 379 5.36 11.93 -13.90
N TRP A 380 4.84 13.07 -14.34
CA TRP A 380 3.44 13.47 -14.07
C TRP A 380 2.86 14.29 -15.22
N ILE A 381 1.54 14.50 -15.21
CA ILE A 381 0.81 15.26 -16.23
C ILE A 381 0.15 16.49 -15.60
N ASP A 382 0.34 17.65 -16.22
CA ASP A 382 -0.51 18.83 -16.04
C ASP A 382 -1.46 18.99 -17.24
N ASP A 383 -2.33 20.01 -17.22
CA ASP A 383 -3.36 20.20 -18.25
C ASP A 383 -2.83 20.29 -19.69
N ALA A 384 -1.55 20.61 -19.90
CA ALA A 384 -0.97 20.78 -21.22
C ALA A 384 0.31 19.95 -21.48
N HIS A 385 0.94 19.39 -20.45
CA HIS A 385 2.28 18.78 -20.58
C HIS A 385 2.44 17.48 -19.79
N VAL A 386 3.28 16.59 -20.33
CA VAL A 386 3.97 15.57 -19.54
C VAL A 386 5.25 16.18 -18.97
N ARG A 387 5.51 15.99 -17.68
CA ARG A 387 6.62 16.58 -16.94
C ARG A 387 7.48 15.51 -16.29
N LEU A 388 8.77 15.51 -16.59
CA LEU A 388 9.78 14.79 -15.83
C LEU A 388 10.47 15.78 -14.90
N THR A 389 10.52 15.47 -13.61
CA THR A 389 11.12 16.33 -12.58
C THR A 389 12.11 15.56 -11.72
N MET A 390 13.28 16.15 -11.52
CA MET A 390 14.34 15.65 -10.63
C MET A 390 14.76 16.79 -9.70
N THR A 391 14.94 16.50 -8.41
CA THR A 391 15.25 17.51 -7.39
C THR A 391 16.58 17.21 -6.69
N PRO A 392 17.72 17.51 -7.31
CA PRO A 392 19.01 17.36 -6.65
C PRO A 392 19.21 18.33 -5.48
N ALA A 393 20.28 18.09 -4.72
CA ALA A 393 20.77 18.95 -3.64
C ALA A 393 19.80 19.17 -2.47
N GLU A 394 18.86 18.25 -2.23
CA GLU A 394 17.96 18.31 -1.08
C GLU A 394 18.66 17.91 0.24
N LEU A 395 19.53 16.90 0.21
CA LEU A 395 20.23 16.36 1.37
C LEU A 395 21.70 16.77 1.46
N ALA A 396 22.28 16.60 2.65
CA ALA A 396 23.66 17.02 2.93
C ALA A 396 24.71 16.44 2.00
N ALA A 397 24.64 15.14 1.69
CA ALA A 397 25.55 14.53 0.74
C ALA A 397 25.35 15.08 -0.69
N GLN A 398 24.08 15.31 -1.07
CA GLN A 398 23.70 15.78 -2.39
C GLN A 398 24.23 17.19 -2.68
N TYR A 399 23.88 18.16 -1.82
CA TYR A 399 24.26 19.55 -2.08
C TYR A 399 25.77 19.77 -1.92
N LYS A 400 26.43 18.97 -1.08
CA LYS A 400 27.89 19.03 -0.95
C LYS A 400 28.56 18.53 -2.23
N LYS A 401 28.10 17.43 -2.80
CA LYS A 401 28.63 16.91 -4.06
C LYS A 401 28.37 17.92 -5.19
N LEU A 402 27.12 18.35 -5.37
CA LEU A 402 26.73 19.25 -6.46
C LEU A 402 27.48 20.59 -6.42
N TYR A 403 27.35 21.37 -5.33
CA TYR A 403 27.87 22.74 -5.29
C TYR A 403 29.37 22.82 -4.96
N SER A 404 30.05 21.69 -4.77
CA SER A 404 31.52 21.67 -4.64
C SER A 404 32.25 21.68 -5.99
N ASP A 405 31.54 21.39 -7.08
CA ASP A 405 32.08 21.31 -8.42
C ASP A 405 31.40 22.32 -9.35
N ALA A 406 32.15 23.34 -9.76
CA ALA A 406 31.64 24.40 -10.63
C ALA A 406 31.30 23.87 -12.03
N ASP A 407 32.01 22.84 -12.52
CA ASP A 407 31.76 22.29 -13.86
C ASP A 407 30.42 21.55 -13.89
N THR A 408 30.10 20.80 -12.82
CA THR A 408 28.78 20.18 -12.63
C THR A 408 27.66 21.24 -12.58
N VAL A 409 27.88 22.37 -11.90
CA VAL A 409 26.91 23.48 -11.85
C VAL A 409 26.66 24.07 -13.23
N GLU A 410 27.71 24.35 -14.01
CA GLU A 410 27.55 24.89 -15.36
C GLU A 410 26.94 23.86 -16.34
N ALA A 411 27.23 22.57 -16.17
CA ALA A 411 26.58 21.51 -16.95
C ALA A 411 25.06 21.44 -16.70
N LEU A 412 24.61 21.62 -15.46
CA LEU A 412 23.19 21.74 -15.14
C LEU A 412 22.53 22.98 -15.76
N ILE A 413 23.24 24.11 -15.78
CA ILE A 413 22.74 25.34 -16.41
C ILE A 413 22.57 25.14 -17.90
N ALA A 414 23.55 24.51 -18.56
CA ALA A 414 23.50 24.24 -19.99
C ALA A 414 22.29 23.36 -20.40
N LEU A 415 21.79 22.49 -19.51
CA LEU A 415 20.54 21.76 -19.78
C LEU A 415 19.34 22.70 -19.94
N ALA A 416 19.30 23.81 -19.21
CA ALA A 416 18.18 24.75 -19.23
C ALA A 416 18.19 25.67 -20.47
N ASP A 417 19.28 25.67 -21.26
CA ASP A 417 19.34 26.39 -22.53
C ASP A 417 18.58 25.66 -23.65
N ASP A 418 18.31 24.37 -23.49
CA ASP A 418 17.56 23.56 -24.44
C ASP A 418 16.04 23.75 -24.29
N ASP A 419 15.33 23.73 -25.43
CA ASP A 419 13.88 23.89 -25.46
C ASP A 419 13.16 22.82 -24.61
N GLY A 420 12.24 23.31 -23.77
CA GLY A 420 11.42 22.49 -22.90
C GLY A 420 12.14 21.93 -21.67
N TRP A 421 13.34 22.43 -21.36
CA TRP A 421 13.97 22.29 -20.05
C TRP A 421 13.74 23.54 -19.20
N ALA A 422 13.73 23.35 -17.88
CA ALA A 422 13.69 24.43 -16.92
C ALA A 422 14.51 24.07 -15.68
N LEU A 423 15.34 25.00 -15.23
CA LEU A 423 16.05 24.94 -13.97
C LEU A 423 15.39 25.93 -13.01
N ASN A 424 14.81 25.44 -11.92
CA ASN A 424 14.06 26.27 -10.98
C ASN A 424 14.67 26.19 -9.57
N PRO A 425 14.85 27.34 -8.88
CA PRO A 425 15.26 27.36 -7.49
C PRO A 425 14.27 26.56 -6.61
N ASN A 426 14.78 25.76 -5.67
CA ASN A 426 13.92 25.00 -4.75
C ASN A 426 14.41 25.12 -3.30
N PHE A 427 14.88 26.32 -2.93
CA PHE A 427 15.28 26.63 -1.57
C PHE A 427 14.15 26.38 -0.59
N HIS A 428 14.46 25.72 0.53
CA HIS A 428 13.50 25.58 1.62
C HIS A 428 14.19 25.32 2.96
N LEU A 429 13.42 25.54 4.03
CA LEU A 429 13.76 25.10 5.37
C LEU A 429 12.93 23.89 5.75
N ALA A 430 13.57 22.89 6.35
CA ALA A 430 12.92 21.65 6.76
C ALA A 430 13.49 21.13 8.08
N PHE A 431 12.77 20.21 8.69
CA PHE A 431 13.24 19.39 9.81
C PHE A 431 13.21 17.91 9.42
N ARG A 432 13.74 17.06 10.30
CA ARG A 432 13.75 15.61 10.08
C ARG A 432 12.32 15.10 9.86
N PHE A 433 12.10 14.33 8.78
CA PHE A 433 10.81 13.79 8.36
C PHE A 433 9.73 14.81 7.95
N ALA A 434 10.09 16.08 7.74
CA ALA A 434 9.14 17.07 7.24
C ALA A 434 8.63 16.73 5.83
N HIS A 435 7.31 16.55 5.69
CA HIS A 435 6.63 16.45 4.40
C HIS A 435 6.45 17.83 3.76
N GLY A 436 6.14 17.89 2.46
CA GLY A 436 6.08 19.13 1.67
C GLY A 436 5.37 20.31 2.37
N PRO A 437 4.11 20.16 2.81
CA PRO A 437 3.37 21.24 3.48
C PRO A 437 3.94 21.70 4.83
N GLN A 438 4.80 20.91 5.44
CA GLN A 438 5.42 21.23 6.74
C GLN A 438 6.74 22.01 6.59
N ARG A 439 7.24 22.19 5.37
CA ARG A 439 8.48 22.92 5.07
C ARG A 439 8.17 24.38 4.79
N TRP A 440 9.13 25.25 5.03
CA TRP A 440 9.01 26.66 4.64
C TRP A 440 9.64 26.89 3.28
N TYR A 441 8.81 27.30 2.32
CA TYR A 441 9.21 27.68 0.96
C TYR A 441 8.99 29.18 0.76
N PRO A 442 10.04 29.99 0.61
CA PRO A 442 9.87 31.34 0.10
C PRO A 442 9.53 31.30 -1.41
N PRO A 443 8.89 32.35 -1.96
CA PRO A 443 8.70 32.46 -3.40
C PRO A 443 10.05 32.53 -4.16
N ARG A 444 10.03 32.12 -5.43
CA ARG A 444 11.23 32.07 -6.29
C ARG A 444 11.49 33.45 -6.91
N TYR A 445 12.49 34.18 -6.43
CA TYR A 445 12.84 35.53 -6.94
C TYR A 445 14.10 35.58 -7.79
N ILE A 446 14.97 34.57 -7.66
CA ILE A 446 16.23 34.44 -8.39
C ILE A 446 16.05 33.47 -9.56
N SER A 447 16.80 33.67 -10.66
CA SER A 447 16.79 32.72 -11.78
C SER A 447 17.42 31.38 -11.37
N GLY A 448 17.06 30.28 -12.04
CA GLY A 448 17.71 28.98 -11.80
C GLY A 448 19.23 29.03 -11.94
N PRO A 449 19.78 29.58 -13.05
CA PRO A 449 21.22 29.71 -13.24
C PRO A 449 21.92 30.53 -12.15
N ASP A 450 21.38 31.70 -11.78
CA ASP A 450 21.97 32.53 -10.74
C ASP A 450 21.89 31.84 -9.37
N TYR A 451 20.79 31.13 -9.11
CA TYR A 451 20.59 30.38 -7.87
C TYR A 451 21.66 29.31 -7.64
N VAL A 452 21.93 28.47 -8.65
CA VAL A 452 22.89 27.37 -8.50
C VAL A 452 24.34 27.88 -8.44
N ARG A 453 24.67 28.95 -9.18
CA ARG A 453 25.99 29.60 -9.08
C ARG A 453 26.22 30.20 -7.69
N GLN A 454 25.20 30.87 -7.16
CA GLN A 454 25.26 31.48 -5.83
C GLN A 454 25.47 30.43 -4.73
N TRP A 455 24.90 29.23 -4.89
CA TRP A 455 25.08 28.13 -3.93
C TRP A 455 26.50 27.55 -3.89
N THR A 456 27.30 27.70 -4.94
CA THR A 456 28.73 27.38 -4.91
C THR A 456 29.47 28.23 -3.88
N ASP A 457 29.18 29.53 -3.84
CA ASP A 457 29.77 30.45 -2.85
C ASP A 457 29.16 30.22 -1.46
N ASP A 458 27.84 30.11 -1.37
CA ASP A 458 27.16 29.94 -0.08
C ASP A 458 27.48 28.59 0.59
N LEU A 459 27.76 27.53 -0.18
CA LEU A 459 28.29 26.28 0.37
C LEU A 459 29.69 26.49 0.97
N ARG A 460 30.57 27.20 0.26
CA ARG A 460 31.93 27.53 0.72
C ARG A 460 31.92 28.35 2.01
N ASP A 461 30.96 29.26 2.13
CA ASP A 461 30.72 30.10 3.31
C ASP A 461 30.02 29.36 4.47
N GLY A 462 29.72 28.07 4.32
CA GLY A 462 29.07 27.26 5.36
C GLY A 462 27.60 27.62 5.59
N ARG A 463 26.93 28.23 4.61
CA ARG A 463 25.53 28.67 4.73
C ARG A 463 24.51 27.52 4.70
N ALA A 464 24.88 26.34 4.19
CA ALA A 464 24.01 25.17 4.19
C ALA A 464 23.94 24.46 5.56
N GLY A 465 22.99 23.53 5.70
CA GLY A 465 22.94 22.58 6.81
C GLY A 465 22.13 23.02 8.02
N GLY A 466 22.43 22.43 9.17
CA GLY A 466 21.62 22.54 10.39
C GLY A 466 21.64 23.93 11.02
N ARG A 467 20.49 24.42 11.51
CA ARG A 467 20.32 25.68 12.23
C ARG A 467 19.38 25.51 13.42
N THR A 468 19.63 26.27 14.49
CA THR A 468 18.67 26.46 15.58
C THR A 468 17.65 27.54 15.20
N LYS A 469 16.54 27.61 15.93
CA LYS A 469 15.56 28.68 15.72
C LYS A 469 16.16 30.05 15.97
N GLU A 470 17.00 30.17 16.98
CA GLU A 470 17.69 31.40 17.35
C GLU A 470 18.59 31.87 16.21
N GLN A 471 19.34 30.94 15.59
CA GLN A 471 20.16 31.24 14.41
C GLN A 471 19.33 31.68 13.20
N LEU A 472 18.15 31.09 12.99
CA LEU A 472 17.24 31.52 11.92
C LEU A 472 16.54 32.85 12.24
N ARG A 473 16.36 33.21 13.51
CA ARG A 473 15.84 34.53 13.93
C ARG A 473 16.91 35.63 13.94
N ALA A 474 18.18 35.26 13.92
CA ALA A 474 19.29 36.19 13.97
C ALA A 474 19.25 37.18 12.78
N PRO A 475 19.48 38.49 13.01
CA PRO A 475 19.45 39.51 11.97
C PRO A 475 20.38 39.20 10.79
N GLU A 476 21.54 38.59 11.05
CA GLU A 476 22.53 38.25 10.03
C GLU A 476 22.00 37.21 9.04
N PHE A 477 21.24 36.22 9.53
CA PHE A 477 20.61 35.22 8.67
C PHE A 477 19.49 35.83 7.83
N ARG A 478 18.68 36.70 8.44
CA ARG A 478 17.58 37.40 7.75
C ARG A 478 18.09 38.36 6.69
N HIS A 479 19.18 39.07 6.97
CA HIS A 479 19.86 39.92 6.01
C HIS A 479 20.40 39.09 4.84
N TRP A 480 21.10 37.99 5.12
CA TRP A 480 21.62 37.09 4.09
C TRP A 480 20.52 36.55 3.17
N LEU A 481 19.36 36.10 3.71
CA LEU A 481 18.24 35.62 2.88
C LEU A 481 17.76 36.69 1.88
N VAL A 482 17.68 37.95 2.32
CA VAL A 482 17.19 39.07 1.49
C VAL A 482 18.25 39.54 0.52
N GLU A 483 19.50 39.69 0.96
CA GLU A 483 20.63 40.10 0.13
C GLU A 483 20.89 39.11 -1.00
N ARG A 484 20.86 37.81 -0.69
CA ARG A 484 20.99 36.71 -1.67
C ARG A 484 19.71 36.43 -2.46
N THR A 485 18.63 37.20 -2.23
CA THR A 485 17.35 37.06 -2.95
C THR A 485 16.71 35.66 -2.82
N TYR A 486 17.01 34.93 -1.73
CA TYR A 486 16.34 33.68 -1.39
C TYR A 486 14.95 33.90 -0.80
N ALA A 487 14.71 35.08 -0.22
CA ALA A 487 13.41 35.55 0.22
C ALA A 487 13.39 37.08 0.21
N ASN A 488 12.23 37.71 0.08
CA ASN A 488 12.09 39.15 0.27
C ASN A 488 11.75 39.48 1.73
N LYS A 489 11.92 40.76 2.09
CA LYS A 489 11.57 41.27 3.42
C LYS A 489 10.10 41.01 3.78
N SER A 490 9.20 40.99 2.79
CA SER A 490 7.78 40.68 2.93
C SER A 490 7.50 39.24 3.37
N ASP A 491 8.43 38.32 3.13
CA ASP A 491 8.21 36.88 3.36
C ASP A 491 8.70 36.46 4.75
N LEU A 492 9.57 37.26 5.37
CA LEU A 492 10.13 36.99 6.69
C LEU A 492 9.08 36.80 7.80
N PRO A 493 7.92 37.50 7.80
CA PRO A 493 6.83 37.19 8.73
C PRO A 493 6.33 35.75 8.62
N SER A 494 6.19 35.21 7.40
CA SER A 494 5.78 33.81 7.21
C SER A 494 6.81 32.80 7.74
N LEU A 495 8.09 33.17 7.71
CA LEU A 495 9.15 32.38 8.36
C LEU A 495 8.99 32.42 9.88
N ASP A 496 8.59 33.56 10.44
CA ASP A 496 8.35 33.66 11.89
C ASP A 496 7.17 32.82 12.33
N ASP A 497 6.07 32.83 11.59
CA ASP A 497 4.90 31.98 11.82
C ASP A 497 5.32 30.50 11.77
N TRP A 498 6.02 30.10 10.70
CA TRP A 498 6.51 28.72 10.56
C TRP A 498 7.46 28.29 11.69
N LEU A 499 8.30 29.19 12.19
CA LEU A 499 9.18 28.93 13.33
C LEU A 499 8.43 28.84 14.67
N ASN A 500 7.34 29.60 14.83
CA ASN A 500 6.53 29.58 16.05
C ASN A 500 5.81 28.25 16.23
N ASP A 501 5.37 27.62 15.15
CA ASP A 501 4.65 26.34 15.14
C ASP A 501 5.51 25.10 15.44
N ARG A 502 6.75 25.29 15.90
CA ARG A 502 7.69 24.20 16.18
C ARG A 502 8.01 24.11 17.67
N PRO A 503 8.29 22.93 18.21
CA PRO A 503 8.82 22.80 19.57
C PRO A 503 10.19 23.49 19.72
N ALA A 504 10.51 23.92 20.94
CA ALA A 504 11.86 24.35 21.28
C ALA A 504 12.85 23.17 21.09
N GLY A 505 14.06 23.45 20.60
CA GLY A 505 15.07 22.41 20.33
C GLY A 505 14.90 21.64 19.02
N THR A 506 13.90 21.97 18.19
CA THR A 506 13.77 21.38 16.84
C THR A 506 14.99 21.74 16.00
N GLN A 507 15.71 20.74 15.50
CA GLN A 507 16.80 20.93 14.55
C GLN A 507 16.23 21.24 13.16
N LEU A 508 16.54 22.42 12.64
CA LEU A 508 16.09 22.90 11.33
C LEU A 508 17.26 22.82 10.35
N HIS A 509 16.97 22.72 9.06
CA HIS A 509 17.98 22.56 8.02
C HIS A 509 17.69 23.50 6.85
N ILE A 510 18.73 24.21 6.42
CA ILE A 510 18.75 24.93 5.15
C ILE A 510 18.99 23.92 4.04
N ARG A 511 18.04 23.81 3.11
CA ARG A 511 18.09 22.87 1.99
C ARG A 511 18.19 23.64 0.67
N PRO A 512 19.38 23.65 0.04
CA PRO A 512 19.63 24.35 -1.20
C PRO A 512 19.22 23.51 -2.43
N SER A 513 18.03 22.90 -2.38
CA SER A 513 17.57 22.05 -3.48
C SER A 513 17.35 22.88 -4.73
N VAL A 514 17.57 22.27 -5.89
CA VAL A 514 17.20 22.82 -7.19
C VAL A 514 16.31 21.81 -7.91
N GLU A 515 15.36 22.28 -8.69
CA GLU A 515 14.45 21.46 -9.50
C GLU A 515 14.85 21.57 -10.96
N ILE A 516 15.12 20.42 -11.59
CA ILE A 516 15.34 20.31 -13.03
C ILE A 516 14.10 19.65 -13.61
N ARG A 517 13.50 20.28 -14.62
CA ARG A 517 12.25 19.82 -15.23
C ARG A 517 12.35 19.77 -16.74
N ARG A 518 12.05 18.60 -17.32
CA ARG A 518 11.83 18.40 -18.75
C ARG A 518 10.32 18.33 -19.03
N SER A 519 9.89 18.95 -20.13
CA SER A 519 8.48 19.15 -20.45
C SER A 519 8.16 18.83 -21.91
N TRP A 520 7.25 17.90 -22.14
CA TRP A 520 6.72 17.57 -23.46
C TRP A 520 5.29 18.07 -23.56
N GLN A 521 4.89 18.63 -24.70
CA GLN A 521 3.47 18.88 -24.96
C GLN A 521 2.73 17.55 -24.86
N LEU A 522 1.56 17.55 -24.22
CA LEU A 522 0.81 16.31 -23.99
C LEU A 522 0.45 15.63 -25.32
N THR A 523 0.13 16.40 -26.36
CA THR A 523 -0.16 15.88 -27.70
C THR A 523 1.03 15.17 -28.35
N ASP A 524 2.23 15.71 -28.16
CA ASP A 524 3.44 15.17 -28.75
C ASP A 524 3.88 13.91 -28.01
N ALA A 525 3.79 13.92 -26.67
CA ALA A 525 4.03 12.75 -25.83
C ALA A 525 3.04 11.62 -26.14
N ILE A 526 1.76 11.92 -26.38
CA ILE A 526 0.76 10.93 -26.82
C ILE A 526 1.16 10.31 -28.16
N THR A 527 1.58 11.15 -29.12
CA THR A 527 1.96 10.69 -30.46
C THR A 527 3.22 9.81 -30.41
N SER A 528 4.23 10.23 -29.63
CA SER A 528 5.47 9.48 -29.43
C SER A 528 5.23 8.16 -28.68
N ASP A 529 4.38 8.15 -27.66
CA ASP A 529 4.05 6.94 -26.91
C ASP A 529 3.25 5.95 -27.75
N ALA A 530 2.41 6.43 -28.67
CA ALA A 530 1.64 5.59 -29.59
C ALA A 530 2.52 4.81 -30.58
N VAL A 531 3.72 5.30 -30.91
CA VAL A 531 4.70 4.61 -31.77
C VAL A 531 5.80 3.90 -30.98
N GLY A 532 5.80 4.01 -29.65
CA GLY A 532 6.74 3.33 -28.75
C GLY A 532 8.05 4.09 -28.47
N ASP A 533 8.20 5.33 -28.95
CA ASP A 533 9.45 6.09 -28.84
C ASP A 533 9.58 6.83 -27.50
N PHE A 534 8.46 7.14 -26.84
CA PHE A 534 8.44 8.03 -25.68
C PHE A 534 9.21 7.48 -24.46
N ILE A 535 9.29 6.15 -24.31
CA ILE A 535 10.13 5.52 -23.28
C ILE A 535 11.60 5.88 -23.48
N GLY A 536 12.07 5.85 -24.72
CA GLY A 536 13.44 6.25 -25.08
C GLY A 536 13.68 7.74 -24.83
N GLU A 537 12.70 8.60 -25.10
CA GLU A 537 12.79 10.03 -24.78
C GLU A 537 12.90 10.30 -23.29
N VAL A 538 12.12 9.60 -22.46
CA VAL A 538 12.18 9.70 -20.99
C VAL A 538 13.52 9.20 -20.47
N ARG A 539 14.02 8.05 -20.96
CA ARG A 539 15.34 7.51 -20.62
C ARG A 539 16.44 8.52 -20.95
N ALA A 540 16.46 9.02 -22.19
CA ALA A 540 17.45 10.00 -22.65
C ALA A 540 17.41 11.29 -21.82
N ALA A 541 16.24 11.75 -21.41
CA ALA A 541 16.12 12.92 -20.54
C ALA A 541 16.71 12.66 -19.15
N ILE A 542 16.45 11.50 -18.53
CA ILE A 542 17.03 11.13 -17.23
C ILE A 542 18.56 11.03 -17.34
N ASP A 543 19.08 10.36 -18.37
CA ASP A 543 20.51 10.20 -18.59
C ASP A 543 21.22 11.54 -18.78
N ARG A 544 20.60 12.49 -19.48
CA ARG A 544 21.13 13.85 -19.61
C ARG A 544 21.27 14.56 -18.27
N VAL A 545 20.30 14.39 -17.36
CA VAL A 545 20.37 14.97 -16.01
C VAL A 545 21.45 14.27 -15.19
N LEU A 546 21.49 12.93 -15.19
CA LEU A 546 22.50 12.16 -14.45
C LEU A 546 23.92 12.49 -14.92
N ALA A 547 24.14 12.56 -16.23
CA ALA A 547 25.41 12.94 -16.81
C ALA A 547 25.82 14.37 -16.42
N ALA A 548 24.89 15.34 -16.46
CA ALA A 548 25.16 16.72 -16.01
C ALA A 548 25.46 16.81 -14.51
N LEU A 549 24.94 15.88 -13.70
CA LEU A 549 25.21 15.76 -12.26
C LEU A 549 26.50 14.99 -11.92
N GLY A 550 27.22 14.47 -12.93
CA GLY A 550 28.37 13.59 -12.71
C GLY A 550 28.00 12.28 -12.01
N GLU A 551 26.80 11.77 -12.25
CA GLU A 551 26.29 10.49 -11.76
C GLU A 551 26.38 9.41 -12.86
N PRO A 552 26.39 8.12 -12.49
CA PRO A 552 26.21 7.05 -13.47
C PRO A 552 24.89 7.22 -14.21
N ILE A 553 24.91 7.05 -15.53
CA ILE A 553 23.70 6.97 -16.36
C ILE A 553 22.96 5.65 -16.10
N LEU A 554 21.72 5.53 -16.53
CA LEU A 554 20.83 4.41 -16.19
C LEU A 554 21.44 3.03 -16.49
N ASP A 555 22.10 2.85 -17.64
CA ASP A 555 22.75 1.58 -18.02
C ASP A 555 23.93 1.19 -17.12
N GLN A 556 24.43 2.12 -16.31
CA GLN A 556 25.53 1.91 -15.36
C GLN A 556 25.01 1.66 -13.93
N ILE A 557 23.70 1.80 -13.71
CA ILE A 557 23.06 1.58 -12.41
C ILE A 557 22.63 0.12 -12.33
N SER A 558 23.09 -0.59 -11.30
CA SER A 558 22.76 -2.00 -11.07
C SER A 558 21.48 -2.14 -10.24
N ASN A 559 20.59 -3.02 -10.69
CA ASN A 559 19.39 -3.46 -9.97
C ASN A 559 19.74 -4.64 -9.05
N GLU A 560 20.33 -4.38 -7.89
CA GLU A 560 20.52 -5.41 -6.83
C GLU A 560 19.29 -5.56 -5.93
#